data_AF-A0A0N4U8I5-F1
#
_entry.id   AF-A0A0N4U8I5-F1
#
_cell.length_a   1.000
_cell.length_b   1.000
_cell.length_c   1.000
_cell.angle_alpha   90.00
_cell.angle_beta   90.00
_cell.angle_gamma   90.00
#
_symmetry.space_group_name_H-M   'P 1'
#
loop_
_entity.id
_entity.type
_entity.pdbx_description
1 polymer ?
#
loop_
_entity_poly.entity_id
_entity_poly.type
_entity_poly.pdbx_seq_one_letter_code
_entity_poly.pdbx_strand_id
1 'polypeptide(L)'
;MSYALSKWRLNERHRLIAEGKISSVKYEWEKAKWAMGERFGKYGIASNVDIRQLWPSVEVSLLYNEVEAILRNIYLKTELRLEFQNYSNHLDKYKASLMKMEDVKSEEEKKMENRIREIQEYFGYWIDPKDPQFQVMLEKKKTEEKKAEKLAKRQALQKKKYAEIVMQTDSTS
;
A
#
# COMPACT_ATOMS: atom_id res chain seq x y z
N MET A 1 -19.07 -37.85 -75.60
CA MET A 1 -17.91 -37.06 -75.14
C MET A 1 -18.39 -35.98 -74.19
N SER A 2 -17.87 -35.92 -72.97
CA SER A 2 -17.84 -34.70 -72.15
C SER A 2 -16.62 -34.80 -71.25
N TYR A 3 -15.49 -34.45 -71.84
CA TYR A 3 -14.30 -34.02 -71.10
C TYR A 3 -14.28 -32.49 -71.15
N ALA A 4 -13.70 -31.84 -70.14
CA ALA A 4 -13.29 -30.43 -70.10
C ALA A 4 -14.12 -29.40 -69.30
N LEU A 5 -14.67 -29.75 -68.13
CA LEU A 5 -15.10 -28.73 -67.13
C LEU A 5 -14.61 -28.99 -65.69
N SER A 6 -13.55 -29.80 -65.50
CA SER A 6 -13.10 -30.18 -64.14
C SER A 6 -12.20 -29.15 -63.44
N LYS A 7 -11.60 -28.17 -64.15
CA LYS A 7 -10.63 -27.23 -63.56
C LYS A 7 -11.26 -26.23 -62.57
N TRP A 8 -12.55 -25.90 -62.75
CA TRP A 8 -13.27 -24.90 -61.92
C TRP A 8 -14.16 -25.52 -60.84
N ARG A 9 -14.25 -26.86 -60.76
CA ARG A 9 -15.06 -27.52 -59.72
C ARG A 9 -14.25 -27.64 -58.44
N LEU A 10 -14.87 -27.33 -57.31
CA LEU A 10 -14.35 -27.68 -55.99
C LEU A 10 -13.93 -29.16 -56.01
N ASN A 11 -12.69 -29.43 -55.61
CA ASN A 11 -12.22 -30.81 -55.45
C ASN A 11 -13.14 -31.53 -54.47
N GLU A 12 -13.16 -32.87 -54.52
CA GLU A 12 -14.04 -33.68 -53.67
C GLU A 12 -13.90 -33.33 -52.18
N ARG A 13 -12.67 -33.12 -51.70
CA ARG A 13 -12.38 -32.70 -50.32
C ARG A 13 -13.07 -31.38 -49.95
N HIS A 14 -12.94 -30.34 -50.77
CA HIS A 14 -13.55 -29.04 -50.50
C HIS A 14 -15.07 -29.11 -50.61
N ARG A 15 -15.63 -29.96 -51.50
CA ARG A 15 -17.07 -30.24 -51.54
C ARG A 15 -17.55 -30.86 -50.23
N LEU A 16 -16.85 -31.89 -49.74
CA LEU A 16 -17.16 -32.52 -48.45
C LEU A 16 -17.07 -31.51 -47.30
N ILE A 17 -16.02 -30.68 -47.26
CA ILE A 17 -15.85 -29.65 -46.24
C ILE A 17 -16.98 -28.62 -46.28
N ALA A 18 -17.41 -28.18 -47.46
CA ALA A 18 -18.52 -27.23 -47.63
C ALA A 18 -19.87 -27.83 -47.21
N GLU A 19 -20.08 -29.12 -47.45
CA GLU A 19 -21.26 -29.87 -47.00
C GLU A 19 -21.24 -30.20 -45.50
N GLY A 20 -20.19 -29.80 -44.76
CA GLY A 20 -20.03 -30.13 -43.34
C GLY A 20 -19.65 -31.60 -43.09
N LYS A 21 -19.30 -32.35 -44.14
CA LYS A 21 -18.84 -33.73 -44.05
C LYS A 21 -17.35 -33.80 -43.70
N ILE A 22 -16.96 -34.95 -43.19
CA ILE A 22 -15.59 -35.22 -42.75
C ILE A 22 -14.84 -35.80 -43.95
N SER A 23 -13.82 -35.09 -44.42
CA SER A 23 -12.95 -35.60 -45.48
C SER A 23 -12.00 -36.67 -44.93
N SER A 24 -11.68 -37.68 -45.74
CA SER A 24 -10.66 -38.67 -45.37
C SER A 24 -9.28 -38.02 -45.19
N VAL A 25 -8.48 -38.58 -44.27
CA VAL A 25 -7.09 -38.18 -44.04
C VAL A 25 -6.27 -38.62 -45.24
N LYS A 26 -5.72 -37.68 -46.01
CA LYS A 26 -4.97 -37.95 -47.25
C LYS A 26 -3.50 -37.59 -47.15
N TYR A 27 -3.17 -36.54 -46.39
CA TYR A 27 -1.81 -36.04 -46.27
C TYR A 27 -1.21 -36.39 -44.90
N GLU A 28 0.11 -36.56 -44.83
CA GLU A 28 0.80 -36.89 -43.58
C GLU A 28 0.65 -35.80 -42.52
N TRP A 29 0.61 -34.52 -42.91
CA TRP A 29 0.41 -33.42 -41.97
C TRP A 29 -0.96 -33.49 -41.26
N GLU A 30 -1.97 -34.14 -41.85
CA GLU A 30 -3.28 -34.34 -41.21
C GLU A 30 -3.23 -35.38 -40.08
N LYS A 31 -2.18 -36.21 -40.04
CA LYS A 31 -1.91 -37.13 -38.93
C LYS A 31 -1.15 -36.46 -37.78
N ALA A 32 -0.68 -35.23 -37.97
CA ALA A 32 0.00 -34.50 -36.90
C ALA A 32 -0.99 -34.11 -35.79
N LYS A 33 -0.51 -34.08 -34.54
CA LYS A 33 -1.33 -33.79 -33.35
C LYS A 33 -2.14 -32.49 -33.46
N TRP A 34 -1.56 -31.43 -34.03
CA TRP A 34 -2.25 -30.15 -34.20
C TRP A 34 -3.43 -30.26 -35.19
N ALA A 35 -3.25 -30.96 -36.32
CA ALA A 35 -4.28 -31.13 -37.33
C ALA A 35 -5.41 -32.05 -36.84
N MET A 36 -5.05 -33.08 -36.07
CA MET A 36 -6.02 -33.90 -35.33
C MET A 36 -6.82 -33.05 -34.33
N GLY A 37 -6.16 -32.14 -33.62
CA GLY A 37 -6.79 -31.21 -32.69
C GLY A 37 -7.77 -30.26 -33.37
N GLU A 38 -7.39 -29.65 -34.50
CA GLU A 38 -8.30 -28.81 -35.30
C GLU A 38 -9.49 -29.61 -35.83
N ARG A 39 -9.25 -30.82 -36.32
CA ARG A 39 -10.29 -31.72 -36.82
C ARG A 39 -11.26 -32.13 -35.72
N PHE A 40 -10.75 -32.44 -34.53
CA PHE A 40 -11.57 -32.72 -33.35
C PHE A 40 -12.33 -31.46 -32.88
N GLY A 41 -11.71 -30.29 -32.90
CA GLY A 41 -12.40 -29.03 -32.58
C GLY A 41 -13.55 -28.71 -33.53
N LYS A 42 -13.42 -29.04 -34.82
CA LYS A 42 -14.45 -28.77 -35.83
C LYS A 42 -15.58 -29.80 -35.84
N TYR A 43 -15.26 -31.09 -35.72
CA TYR A 43 -16.22 -32.19 -35.91
C TYR A 43 -16.52 -32.97 -34.61
N GLY A 44 -15.85 -32.66 -33.51
CA GLY A 44 -15.99 -33.38 -32.24
C GLY A 44 -15.66 -34.88 -32.38
N ILE A 45 -16.46 -35.71 -31.71
CA ILE A 45 -16.34 -37.18 -31.72
C ILE A 45 -16.47 -37.77 -33.14
N ALA A 46 -17.26 -37.12 -34.02
CA ALA A 46 -17.45 -37.60 -35.39
C ALA A 46 -16.13 -37.63 -36.19
N SER A 47 -15.12 -36.84 -35.80
CA SER A 47 -13.79 -36.83 -36.42
C SER A 47 -13.05 -38.18 -36.36
N ASN A 48 -13.47 -39.09 -35.47
CA ASN A 48 -12.79 -40.35 -35.18
C ASN A 48 -11.31 -40.18 -34.80
N VAL A 49 -10.95 -39.00 -34.26
CA VAL A 49 -9.63 -38.75 -33.67
C VAL A 49 -9.60 -39.35 -32.28
N ASP A 50 -8.55 -40.14 -31.97
CA ASP A 50 -8.34 -40.62 -30.61
C ASP A 50 -8.01 -39.44 -29.69
N ILE A 51 -8.93 -39.17 -28.77
CA ILE A 51 -8.83 -38.16 -27.74
C ILE A 51 -7.49 -38.30 -27.00
N ARG A 52 -7.04 -39.51 -26.66
CA ARG A 52 -5.80 -39.71 -25.89
C ARG A 52 -4.54 -39.12 -26.54
N GLN A 53 -4.51 -39.03 -27.87
CA GLN A 53 -3.39 -38.45 -28.62
C GLN A 53 -3.32 -36.91 -28.52
N LEU A 54 -4.45 -36.26 -28.20
CA LEU A 54 -4.53 -34.80 -28.09
C LEU A 54 -3.96 -34.27 -26.76
N TRP A 55 -3.91 -35.09 -25.72
CA TRP A 55 -3.37 -34.70 -24.41
C TRP A 55 -1.84 -34.90 -24.39
N PRO A 56 -1.10 -34.11 -23.58
CA PRO A 56 0.32 -34.36 -23.36
C PRO A 56 0.51 -35.74 -22.70
N SER A 57 1.67 -36.37 -22.93
CA SER A 57 2.04 -37.56 -22.17
C SER A 57 2.21 -37.21 -20.69
N VAL A 58 2.10 -38.22 -19.82
CA VAL A 58 2.32 -38.05 -18.37
C VAL A 58 3.69 -37.42 -18.10
N GLU A 59 4.73 -37.85 -18.82
CA GLU A 59 6.09 -37.31 -18.71
C GLU A 59 6.17 -35.82 -19.03
N VAL A 60 5.51 -35.37 -20.11
CA VAL A 60 5.46 -33.95 -20.48
C VAL A 60 4.69 -33.14 -19.42
N SER A 61 3.62 -33.70 -18.87
CA SER A 61 2.86 -33.08 -17.78
C SER A 61 3.72 -32.89 -16.52
N LEU A 62 4.52 -33.91 -16.16
CA LEU A 62 5.46 -33.82 -15.04
C LEU A 62 6.53 -32.75 -15.28
N LEU A 63 7.08 -32.68 -16.49
CA LEU A 63 8.06 -31.65 -16.85
C LEU A 63 7.49 -30.24 -16.71
N TYR A 64 6.23 -30.01 -17.09
CA TYR A 64 5.56 -28.72 -16.86
C TYR A 64 5.48 -28.37 -15.38
N ASN A 65 5.13 -29.33 -14.51
CA ASN A 65 5.06 -29.11 -13.07
C ASN A 65 6.43 -28.81 -12.46
N GLU A 66 7.49 -29.49 -12.92
CA GLU A 66 8.87 -29.23 -12.49
C GLU A 66 9.33 -27.84 -12.89
N VAL A 67 9.08 -27.45 -14.15
CA VAL A 67 9.39 -26.09 -14.63
C VAL A 67 8.63 -25.04 -13.83
N GLU A 68 7.35 -25.27 -13.53
CA GLU A 68 6.56 -24.36 -12.72
C GLU A 68 7.11 -24.24 -11.29
N ALA A 69 7.51 -25.35 -10.67
CA ALA A 69 8.14 -25.34 -9.35
C ALA A 69 9.48 -24.57 -9.35
N ILE A 70 10.29 -24.73 -10.40
CA ILE A 70 11.55 -23.98 -10.58
C ILE A 70 11.26 -22.48 -10.71
N LEU A 71 10.28 -22.09 -11.52
CA LEU A 71 9.91 -20.68 -11.70
C LEU A 71 9.41 -20.05 -10.38
N ARG A 72 8.59 -20.77 -9.61
CA ARG A 72 8.16 -20.31 -8.27
C ARG A 72 9.35 -20.13 -7.32
N ASN A 73 10.30 -21.07 -7.32
CA ASN A 73 11.50 -20.97 -6.49
C ASN A 73 12.39 -19.79 -6.88
N ILE A 74 12.54 -19.53 -8.18
CA ILE A 74 13.26 -18.35 -8.68
C ILE A 74 12.58 -17.08 -8.19
N TYR A 75 11.25 -16.99 -8.33
CA TYR A 75 10.45 -15.85 -7.87
C TYR A 75 10.60 -15.60 -6.37
N LEU A 76 10.46 -16.63 -5.53
CA LEU A 76 10.64 -16.50 -4.07
C LEU A 76 12.06 -16.07 -3.70
N LYS A 77 13.07 -16.60 -4.41
CA LYS A 77 14.46 -16.20 -4.18
C LYS A 77 14.72 -14.75 -4.58
N THR A 78 14.06 -14.25 -5.63
CA THR A 78 14.16 -12.84 -6.01
C THR A 78 13.48 -11.92 -5.01
N GLU A 79 12.31 -12.32 -4.48
CA GLU A 79 11.59 -11.54 -3.47
C GLU A 79 12.41 -11.43 -2.17
N LEU A 80 12.91 -12.55 -1.67
CA LEU A 80 13.79 -12.58 -0.50
C LEU A 80 15.04 -11.71 -0.71
N ARG A 81 15.62 -11.72 -1.92
CA ARG A 81 16.78 -10.88 -2.23
C ARG A 81 16.46 -9.39 -2.13
N LEU A 82 15.28 -8.96 -2.61
CA LEU A 82 14.82 -7.58 -2.50
C LEU A 82 14.54 -7.19 -1.05
N GLU A 83 13.93 -8.08 -0.27
CA GLU A 83 13.74 -7.90 1.17
C GLU A 83 15.08 -7.75 1.91
N PHE A 84 16.07 -8.61 1.64
CA PHE A 84 17.41 -8.51 2.22
C PHE A 84 18.12 -7.20 1.86
N GLN A 85 17.96 -6.71 0.62
CA GLN A 85 18.51 -5.41 0.22
C GLN A 85 17.83 -4.25 0.96
N ASN A 86 16.52 -4.35 1.18
CA ASN A 86 15.74 -3.35 1.89
C ASN A 86 15.85 -3.47 3.42
N TYR A 87 16.41 -4.57 3.94
CA TYR A 87 16.51 -4.84 5.37
C TYR A 87 17.29 -3.73 6.11
N SER A 88 18.41 -3.26 5.54
CA SER A 88 19.17 -2.14 6.12
C SER A 88 18.30 -0.88 6.26
N ASN A 89 17.56 -0.53 5.20
CA ASN A 89 16.68 0.63 5.22
C ASN A 89 15.55 0.49 6.25
N HIS A 90 15.00 -0.72 6.41
CA HIS A 90 14.01 -1.02 7.45
C HIS A 90 14.58 -0.88 8.85
N LEU A 91 15.80 -1.37 9.07
CA LEU A 91 16.52 -1.22 10.34
C LEU A 91 16.78 0.26 10.66
N ASP A 92 17.21 1.06 9.70
CA ASP A 92 17.49 2.48 9.92
C ASP A 92 16.23 3.27 10.24
N LYS A 93 15.12 2.99 9.54
CA LYS A 93 13.81 3.56 9.87
C LYS A 93 13.35 3.17 11.28
N TYR A 94 13.55 1.91 11.67
CA TYR A 94 13.20 1.43 13.00
C TYR A 94 14.02 2.12 14.09
N LYS A 95 15.36 2.22 13.91
CA LYS A 95 16.25 2.95 14.80
C LYS A 95 15.88 4.42 14.93
N ALA A 96 15.60 5.11 13.82
CA ALA A 96 15.16 6.50 13.83
C ALA A 96 13.82 6.68 14.56
N SER A 97 12.91 5.70 14.47
CA SER A 97 11.66 5.73 15.22
C SER A 97 11.88 5.55 16.72
N LEU A 98 12.83 4.70 17.13
CA LEU A 98 13.20 4.55 18.54
C LEU A 98 13.80 5.85 19.09
N MET A 99 14.71 6.49 18.37
CA MET A 99 15.31 7.76 18.77
C MET A 99 14.25 8.86 18.94
N LYS A 100 13.31 8.99 18.00
CA LYS A 100 12.21 9.95 18.14
C LYS A 100 11.33 9.69 19.36
N MET A 101 11.06 8.42 19.67
CA MET A 101 10.30 8.06 20.86
C MET A 101 11.07 8.41 22.15
N GLU A 102 12.38 8.23 22.16
CA GLU A 102 13.24 8.60 23.28
C GLU A 102 13.34 10.12 23.45
N ASP A 103 13.50 10.87 22.35
CA ASP A 103 13.50 12.33 22.35
C ASP A 103 12.16 12.90 22.85
N VAL A 104 11.03 12.35 22.40
CA VAL A 104 9.70 12.76 22.86
C VAL A 104 9.52 12.46 24.34
N LYS A 105 9.92 11.27 24.81
CA LYS A 105 9.88 10.95 26.24
C LYS A 105 10.76 11.89 27.06
N SER A 106 11.98 12.16 26.60
CA SER A 106 12.89 13.10 27.25
C SER A 106 12.31 14.51 27.31
N GLU A 107 11.65 14.96 26.25
CA GLU A 107 11.00 16.28 26.20
C GLU A 107 9.77 16.35 27.12
N GLU A 108 8.98 15.27 27.20
CA GLU A 108 7.85 15.16 28.14
C GLU A 108 8.33 15.16 29.59
N GLU A 109 9.41 14.43 29.89
CA GLU A 109 10.06 14.41 31.19
C GLU A 109 10.59 15.80 31.57
N LYS A 110 11.30 16.49 30.66
CA LYS A 110 11.75 17.88 30.87
C LYS A 110 10.60 18.85 31.10
N LYS A 111 9.51 18.73 30.33
CA LYS A 111 8.31 19.56 30.52
C LYS A 111 7.67 19.30 31.88
N MET A 112 7.63 18.04 32.32
CA MET A 112 7.13 17.67 33.63
C MET A 112 8.03 18.25 34.73
N GLU A 113 9.35 18.06 34.63
CA GLU A 113 10.34 18.57 35.58
C GLU A 113 10.28 20.09 35.72
N ASN A 114 10.24 20.82 34.59
CA ASN A 114 10.08 22.29 34.60
C ASN A 114 8.80 22.72 35.32
N ARG A 115 7.69 22.01 35.10
CA ARG A 115 6.40 22.29 35.72
C ARG A 115 6.40 21.99 37.22
N ILE A 116 7.11 20.97 37.65
CA ILE A 116 7.33 20.65 39.06
C ILE A 116 8.14 21.77 39.72
N ARG A 117 9.24 22.20 39.08
CA ARG A 117 10.09 23.29 39.57
C ARG A 117 9.33 24.61 39.71
N GLU A 118 8.53 24.99 38.72
CA GLU A 118 7.72 26.22 38.79
C GLU A 118 6.74 26.22 39.98
N ILE A 119 6.12 25.08 40.27
CA ILE A 119 5.22 24.95 41.43
C ILE A 119 6.03 25.02 42.73
N GLN A 120 7.16 24.33 42.81
CA GLN A 120 8.02 24.34 43.99
C GLN A 120 8.56 25.75 44.29
N GLU A 121 9.00 26.50 43.27
CA GLU A 121 9.45 27.89 43.41
C GLU A 121 8.31 28.82 43.85
N TYR A 122 7.11 28.65 43.30
CA TYR A 122 5.96 29.50 43.62
C TYR A 122 5.39 29.25 45.02
N PHE A 123 5.30 28.00 45.46
CA PHE A 123 4.78 27.65 46.79
C PHE A 123 5.86 27.62 47.88
N GLY A 124 7.14 27.50 47.52
CA GLY A 124 8.27 27.54 48.44
C GLY A 124 8.52 26.25 49.24
N TYR A 125 7.85 25.15 48.90
CA TYR A 125 8.08 23.83 49.52
C TYR A 125 8.08 22.73 48.47
N TRP A 126 8.76 21.63 48.81
CA TRP A 126 8.82 20.45 47.96
C TRP A 126 7.48 19.70 48.00
N ILE A 127 6.93 19.41 46.82
CA ILE A 127 5.67 18.70 46.62
C ILE A 127 5.95 17.51 45.69
N ASP A 128 5.45 16.32 46.06
CA ASP A 128 5.50 15.15 45.20
C ASP A 128 4.52 15.33 44.02
N PRO A 129 4.97 15.20 42.76
CA PRO A 129 4.13 15.31 41.57
C PRO A 129 2.97 14.30 41.52
N LYS A 130 3.08 13.18 42.24
CA LYS A 130 2.04 12.14 42.33
C LYS A 130 0.96 12.47 43.36
N ASP A 131 1.18 13.46 44.20
CA ASP A 131 0.20 13.88 45.20
C ASP A 131 -0.98 14.62 44.51
N PRO A 132 -2.24 14.27 44.81
CA PRO A 132 -3.42 15.02 44.34
C PRO A 132 -3.35 16.53 44.59
N GLN A 133 -2.65 16.97 45.65
CA GLN A 133 -2.43 18.39 45.96
C GLN A 133 -1.68 19.11 44.84
N PHE A 134 -0.77 18.43 44.11
CA PHE A 134 -0.01 19.03 43.02
C PHE A 134 -0.92 19.63 41.94
N GLN A 135 -2.01 18.93 41.58
CA GLN A 135 -2.98 19.42 40.59
C GLN A 135 -3.71 20.67 41.08
N VAL A 136 -4.16 20.67 42.34
CA VAL A 136 -4.83 21.82 42.95
C VAL A 136 -3.91 23.04 42.99
N MET A 137 -2.64 22.84 43.31
CA MET A 137 -1.63 23.89 43.37
C MET A 137 -1.30 24.48 42.00
N LEU A 138 -1.24 23.63 40.97
CA LEU A 138 -1.10 24.08 39.60
C LEU A 138 -2.26 25.00 39.17
N GLU A 139 -3.49 24.63 39.50
CA GLU A 139 -4.68 25.43 39.18
C GLU A 139 -4.66 26.78 39.90
N LYS A 140 -4.28 26.79 41.20
CA LYS A 140 -4.11 28.03 41.96
C LYS A 140 -3.12 28.98 41.26
N LYS A 141 -1.91 28.51 40.93
CA LYS A 141 -0.91 29.28 40.18
C LYS A 141 -1.50 29.88 38.90
N LYS A 142 -2.15 29.06 38.07
CA LYS A 142 -2.79 29.50 36.81
C LYS A 142 -3.87 30.56 37.03
N THR A 143 -4.68 30.42 38.08
CA THR A 143 -5.74 31.41 38.37
C THR A 143 -5.16 32.74 38.87
N GLU A 144 -4.07 32.70 39.63
CA GLU A 144 -3.39 33.89 40.13
C GLU A 144 -2.63 34.63 39.02
N GLU A 145 -1.90 33.91 38.16
CA GLU A 145 -1.27 34.48 36.96
C GLU A 145 -2.32 35.13 36.05
N LYS A 146 -3.45 34.46 35.81
CA LYS A 146 -4.54 35.01 34.99
C LYS A 146 -5.19 36.25 35.62
N LYS A 147 -5.27 36.32 36.95
CA LYS A 147 -5.76 37.52 37.66
C LYS A 147 -4.75 38.66 37.59
N ALA A 148 -3.47 38.37 37.78
CA ALA A 148 -2.38 39.34 37.67
C ALA A 148 -2.28 39.92 36.26
N GLU A 149 -2.37 39.08 35.23
CA GLU A 149 -2.38 39.51 33.83
C GLU A 149 -3.57 40.42 33.51
N LYS A 150 -4.78 40.08 34.01
CA LYS A 150 -5.97 40.93 33.85
C LYS A 150 -5.81 42.28 34.55
N LEU A 151 -5.24 42.31 35.75
CA LEU A 151 -5.00 43.54 36.49
C LEU A 151 -3.95 44.41 35.78
N ALA A 152 -2.85 43.82 35.34
CA ALA A 152 -1.80 44.51 34.57
C ALA A 152 -2.35 45.09 33.26
N LYS A 153 -3.18 44.33 32.53
CA LYS A 153 -3.88 44.81 31.32
C LYS A 153 -4.79 46.01 31.63
N ARG A 154 -5.56 45.96 32.73
CA ARG A 154 -6.42 47.09 33.15
C ARG A 154 -5.61 48.32 33.52
N GLN A 155 -4.53 48.16 34.28
CA GLN A 155 -3.64 49.26 34.65
C GLN A 155 -2.96 49.88 33.43
N ALA A 156 -2.52 49.05 32.47
CA ALA A 156 -1.95 49.54 31.21
C ALA A 156 -2.98 50.33 30.37
N LEU A 157 -4.23 49.85 30.30
CA LEU A 157 -5.31 50.57 29.64
C LEU A 157 -5.67 51.89 30.35
N GLN A 158 -5.73 51.89 31.68
CA GLN A 158 -6.00 53.11 32.46
C GLN A 158 -4.88 54.14 32.28
N LYS A 159 -3.60 53.72 32.30
CA LYS A 159 -2.46 54.59 32.02
C LYS A 159 -2.54 55.19 30.62
N LYS A 160 -2.93 54.41 29.60
CA LYS A 160 -3.16 54.91 28.23
C LYS A 160 -4.28 55.94 28.16
N LYS A 161 -5.44 55.66 28.78
CA LYS A 161 -6.58 56.60 28.82
C LYS A 161 -6.23 57.90 29.55
N TYR A 162 -5.54 57.80 30.68
CA TYR A 162 -5.12 58.97 31.44
C TYR A 162 -4.16 59.84 30.62
N ALA A 163 -3.20 59.23 29.91
CA ALA A 163 -2.32 59.95 29.00
C ALA A 163 -3.08 60.63 27.85
N GLU A 164 -4.08 59.97 27.27
CA GLU A 164 -4.92 60.55 26.20
C GLU A 164 -5.76 61.75 26.69
N ILE A 165 -6.35 61.66 27.88
CA ILE A 165 -7.12 62.77 28.49
C ILE A 165 -6.20 63.97 28.75
N VAL A 166 -5.01 63.75 29.31
CA VAL A 166 -4.03 64.83 29.57
C VAL A 166 -3.63 65.53 28.26
N MET A 167 -3.40 64.76 27.18
CA MET A 167 -3.11 65.35 25.86
C MET A 167 -4.29 66.15 25.27
N GLN A 168 -5.54 65.74 25.53
CA GLN A 168 -6.72 66.48 25.08
C GLN A 168 -6.94 67.77 25.89
N THR A 169 -6.75 67.75 27.21
CA THR A 169 -6.91 68.95 28.06
C THR A 169 -5.89 70.03 27.72
N ASP A 170 -4.66 69.63 27.37
CA ASP A 170 -3.61 70.56 26.93
C ASP A 170 -3.90 71.14 25.54
N SER A 171 -4.81 70.53 24.76
CA SER A 171 -5.19 71.02 23.42
C SER A 171 -6.44 71.91 23.38
N THR A 172 -7.24 71.94 24.44
CA THR A 172 -8.46 72.79 24.54
C THR A 172 -8.26 74.06 25.37
N SER A 173 -7.06 74.26 25.95
CA SER A 173 -6.62 75.56 26.49
C SER A 173 -5.80 76.30 25.43
#